data_AF-A0A1V6N5J5-F1
#
_entry.id   AF-A0A1V6N5J5-F1
#
_cell.length_a   1.000
_cell.length_b   1.000
_cell.length_c   1.000
_cell.angle_alpha   90.00
_cell.angle_beta   90.00
_cell.angle_gamma   90.00
#
_symmetry.space_group_name_H-M   'P 1'
#
loop_
_entity.id
_entity.type
_entity.pdbx_description
1 polymer ?
#
loop_
_entity_poly.entity_id
_entity_poly.type
_entity_poly.pdbx_seq_one_letter_code
_entity_poly.pdbx_strand_id
1 'polypeptide(L)'
;MKKIYIPLIAILLIVGLIGGIIIGNILFHPQNTNNNINEISNNNNTIKNISSNPTWHKIGTYNGISDDSIQINTKGSKIKIVSTAMPIKNYADNSLTTILNQGSRTVDMSQMSWNSKSAVATKTKTIEVSNSGNFEIEISTYELEWWNIEVYEYY
;
A
#
# COMPACT_ATOMS: atom_id res chain seq x y z
N MET A 1 56.07 7.49 -2.85
CA MET A 1 55.89 6.25 -3.61
C MET A 1 55.88 5.06 -2.67
N LYS A 2 54.73 4.38 -2.53
CA LYS A 2 54.58 2.93 -2.33
C LYS A 2 53.08 2.61 -2.46
N LYS A 3 52.73 1.97 -3.57
CA LYS A 3 51.41 1.39 -3.84
C LYS A 3 51.43 -0.04 -3.31
N ILE A 4 50.41 -0.49 -2.59
CA ILE A 4 50.04 -1.91 -2.40
C ILE A 4 48.54 -1.92 -2.02
N TYR A 5 47.63 -2.15 -2.98
CA TYR A 5 47.00 -3.42 -3.42
C TYR A 5 45.91 -3.96 -2.49
N ILE A 6 44.68 -3.81 -2.97
CA ILE A 6 43.41 -4.36 -2.49
C ILE A 6 43.32 -5.83 -2.92
N PRO A 7 42.86 -6.76 -2.06
CA PRO A 7 42.16 -7.94 -2.52
C PRO A 7 40.65 -7.69 -2.58
N LEU A 8 40.16 -7.74 -3.80
CA LEU A 8 38.76 -7.81 -4.22
C LEU A 8 38.20 -9.17 -3.77
N ILE A 9 37.26 -9.20 -2.81
CA ILE A 9 36.51 -10.42 -2.48
C ILE A 9 35.03 -10.14 -2.75
N ALA A 10 34.60 -10.66 -3.90
CA ALA A 10 33.22 -10.82 -4.30
C ALA A 10 32.57 -11.90 -3.43
N ILE A 11 31.43 -11.58 -2.80
CA ILE A 11 30.60 -12.58 -2.14
C ILE A 11 29.51 -13.02 -3.11
N LEU A 12 29.47 -14.33 -3.31
CA LEU A 12 28.68 -15.10 -4.26
C LEU A 12 27.16 -14.90 -4.15
N LEU A 13 26.55 -14.87 -5.34
CA LEU A 13 25.23 -15.36 -5.75
C LEU A 13 24.55 -16.35 -4.78
N ILE A 14 23.34 -16.00 -4.35
CA ILE A 14 22.31 -16.97 -3.95
C ILE A 14 21.23 -16.93 -5.04
N VAL A 15 21.35 -17.84 -6.00
CA VAL A 15 20.24 -18.27 -6.87
C VAL A 15 20.12 -19.78 -6.70
N GLY A 16 18.96 -20.23 -6.24
CA GLY A 16 18.59 -21.64 -6.11
C GLY A 16 17.39 -21.80 -5.19
N LEU A 17 16.17 -21.69 -5.71
CA LEU A 17 15.34 -22.84 -6.09
C LEU A 17 14.58 -23.47 -4.92
N ILE A 18 13.42 -22.90 -4.60
CA ILE A 18 12.19 -23.64 -4.24
C ILE A 18 11.06 -22.80 -4.88
N GLY A 19 10.36 -23.21 -5.94
CA GLY A 19 9.88 -24.55 -6.23
C GLY A 19 8.46 -24.71 -5.67
N GLY A 20 7.52 -23.89 -6.15
CA GLY A 20 6.10 -23.92 -5.78
C GLY A 20 5.23 -23.87 -7.03
N ILE A 21 5.15 -25.01 -7.70
CA ILE A 21 4.26 -25.28 -8.83
C ILE A 21 2.82 -25.31 -8.29
N ILE A 22 1.92 -24.48 -8.82
CA ILE A 22 0.47 -24.75 -8.75
C ILE A 22 0.03 -25.11 -10.17
N ILE A 23 -0.04 -26.42 -10.42
CA ILE A 23 -0.75 -27.03 -11.54
C ILE A 23 -2.06 -27.58 -10.98
N GLY A 24 -3.18 -27.27 -11.65
CA GLY A 24 -4.51 -27.85 -11.44
C GLY A 24 -5.59 -26.76 -11.54
N ASN A 25 -6.53 -26.74 -12.50
CA ASN A 25 -7.05 -27.78 -13.38
C ASN A 25 -7.39 -27.19 -14.76
N ILE A 26 -6.98 -27.89 -15.81
CA ILE A 26 -7.57 -27.79 -17.13
C ILE A 26 -8.68 -28.84 -17.19
N LEU A 27 -9.92 -28.44 -17.46
CA LEU A 27 -10.91 -29.35 -18.03
C LEU A 27 -11.77 -28.60 -19.06
N PHE A 28 -11.27 -28.57 -20.29
CA PHE A 28 -12.09 -28.33 -21.46
C PHE A 28 -12.94 -29.57 -21.70
N HIS A 29 -14.26 -29.41 -21.68
CA HIS A 29 -15.19 -30.35 -22.31
C HIS A 29 -15.73 -29.70 -23.57
N PRO A 30 -15.47 -30.25 -24.77
CA PRO A 30 -16.25 -29.95 -25.96
C PRO A 30 -17.19 -31.13 -26.24
N GLN A 31 -18.50 -30.92 -26.36
CA GLN A 31 -19.34 -31.67 -27.31
C GLN A 31 -20.56 -30.86 -27.76
N ASN A 32 -20.93 -31.19 -29.00
CA ASN A 32 -21.76 -30.52 -29.99
C ASN A 32 -23.25 -30.87 -29.79
N THR A 33 -24.14 -29.87 -29.79
CA THR A 33 -25.39 -29.77 -30.59
C THR A 33 -26.32 -31.01 -30.74
N ASN A 34 -27.56 -30.98 -30.18
CA ASN A 34 -28.80 -30.54 -30.88
C ASN A 34 -30.13 -30.87 -30.14
N ASN A 35 -31.06 -29.91 -30.25
CA ASN A 35 -32.54 -29.99 -30.38
C ASN A 35 -33.50 -30.11 -29.17
N ASN A 36 -34.21 -28.99 -29.00
CA ASN A 36 -35.65 -28.78 -28.72
C ASN A 36 -36.30 -29.43 -27.48
N ILE A 37 -36.83 -28.59 -26.59
CA ILE A 37 -38.29 -28.35 -26.40
C ILE A 37 -38.49 -27.14 -25.46
N ASN A 38 -39.49 -26.34 -25.80
CA ASN A 38 -39.98 -25.13 -25.13
C ASN A 38 -40.14 -25.26 -23.60
N GLU A 39 -39.59 -24.28 -22.86
CA GLU A 39 -40.31 -23.68 -21.73
C GLU A 39 -40.11 -22.17 -21.75
N ILE A 40 -41.21 -21.47 -22.04
CA ILE A 40 -41.38 -20.06 -21.74
C ILE A 40 -41.49 -19.95 -20.22
N SER A 41 -40.43 -19.51 -19.57
CA SER A 41 -40.52 -18.94 -18.24
C SER A 41 -39.97 -17.52 -18.30
N ASN A 42 -40.91 -16.57 -18.34
CA ASN A 42 -40.68 -15.15 -18.15
C ASN A 42 -40.12 -14.91 -16.75
N ASN A 43 -38.82 -15.09 -16.58
CA ASN A 43 -38.08 -14.43 -15.53
C ASN A 43 -37.25 -13.34 -16.21
N ASN A 44 -37.89 -12.18 -16.38
CA ASN A 44 -37.18 -10.91 -16.49
C ASN A 44 -36.43 -10.69 -15.17
N ASN A 45 -35.35 -11.46 -14.95
CA ASN A 45 -34.23 -11.01 -14.16
C ASN A 45 -33.70 -9.80 -14.90
N THR A 46 -34.28 -8.65 -14.56
CA THR A 46 -33.59 -7.39 -14.66
C THR A 46 -32.31 -7.61 -13.88
N ILE A 47 -31.24 -8.00 -14.61
CA ILE A 47 -29.88 -7.83 -14.15
C ILE A 47 -29.80 -6.32 -13.95
N LYS A 48 -30.10 -5.90 -12.73
CA LYS A 48 -29.89 -4.55 -12.26
C LYS A 48 -28.39 -4.43 -12.43
N ASN A 49 -27.97 -3.78 -13.51
CA ASN A 49 -26.60 -3.35 -13.69
C ASN A 49 -26.37 -2.38 -12.54
N ILE A 50 -25.98 -2.91 -11.39
CA ILE A 50 -25.50 -2.12 -10.27
C ILE A 50 -24.15 -1.64 -10.78
N SER A 51 -24.19 -0.50 -11.48
CA SER A 51 -23.02 0.34 -11.67
C SER A 51 -22.59 0.71 -10.26
N SER A 52 -21.68 -0.07 -9.66
CA SER A 52 -21.08 0.31 -8.39
C SER A 52 -20.27 1.56 -8.66
N ASN A 53 -20.76 2.70 -8.18
CA ASN A 53 -19.97 3.92 -8.21
C ASN A 53 -18.71 3.67 -7.37
N PRO A 54 -17.51 4.01 -7.86
CA PRO A 54 -16.29 3.76 -7.13
C PRO A 54 -16.31 4.43 -5.75
N THR A 55 -15.82 3.74 -4.72
CA THR A 55 -15.74 4.24 -3.34
C THR A 55 -14.37 3.95 -2.73
N TRP A 56 -14.09 4.57 -1.59
CA TRP A 56 -12.85 4.34 -0.85
C TRP A 56 -12.97 3.07 0.00
N HIS A 57 -12.03 2.15 -0.17
CA HIS A 57 -11.91 0.92 0.61
C HIS A 57 -10.62 0.94 1.42
N LYS A 58 -10.70 0.72 2.73
CA LYS A 58 -9.51 0.61 3.58
C LYS A 58 -8.83 -0.73 3.30
N ILE A 59 -7.54 -0.71 3.01
CA ILE A 59 -6.74 -1.90 2.69
C ILE A 59 -5.65 -2.20 3.72
N GLY A 60 -5.37 -1.26 4.62
CA GLY A 60 -4.36 -1.46 5.66
C GLY A 60 -4.46 -0.46 6.80
N THR A 61 -3.94 -0.87 7.95
CA THR A 61 -3.73 -0.02 9.12
C THR A 61 -2.44 -0.45 9.79
N TYR A 62 -1.55 0.52 10.01
CA TYR A 62 -0.21 0.32 10.54
C TYR A 62 -0.01 1.28 11.70
N ASN A 63 0.74 0.85 12.72
CA ASN A 63 0.99 1.65 13.91
C ASN A 63 2.44 1.48 14.33
N GLY A 64 2.99 2.51 14.97
CA GLY A 64 4.33 2.44 15.54
C GLY A 64 4.66 3.66 16.37
N ILE A 65 5.92 3.71 16.81
CA ILE A 65 6.47 4.80 17.63
C ILE A 65 7.79 5.35 17.06
N SER A 66 8.37 4.66 16.08
CA SER A 66 9.65 4.97 15.45
C SER A 66 9.52 4.98 13.93
N ASP A 67 10.61 5.25 13.24
CA ASP A 67 10.69 5.13 11.79
C ASP A 67 10.29 3.73 11.32
N ASP A 68 9.69 3.66 10.13
CA ASP A 68 9.23 2.41 9.52
C ASP A 68 9.07 2.56 7.99
N SER A 69 8.99 1.44 7.28
CA SER A 69 8.70 1.38 5.85
C SER A 69 7.65 0.31 5.56
N ILE A 70 6.60 0.71 4.84
CA ILE A 70 5.45 -0.14 4.53
C ILE A 70 5.31 -0.31 3.02
N GLN A 71 5.34 -1.55 2.56
CA GLN A 71 5.10 -1.90 1.16
C GLN A 71 3.61 -2.19 0.92
N ILE A 72 3.01 -1.55 -0.08
CA ILE A 72 1.61 -1.70 -0.46
C ILE A 72 1.51 -1.97 -1.95
N ASN A 73 0.63 -2.88 -2.37
CA ASN A 73 0.20 -3.01 -3.77
C ASN A 73 -1.28 -2.61 -3.88
N THR A 74 -1.59 -1.59 -4.67
CA THR A 74 -2.97 -1.16 -4.92
C THR A 74 -3.43 -1.51 -6.33
N LYS A 75 -4.71 -1.87 -6.45
CA LYS A 75 -5.40 -2.11 -7.72
C LYS A 75 -6.40 -1.00 -8.04
N GLY A 76 -6.77 -0.20 -7.03
CA GLY A 76 -7.65 0.96 -7.21
C GLY A 76 -7.04 2.05 -8.10
N SER A 77 -7.91 2.87 -8.68
CA SER A 77 -7.53 4.00 -9.55
C SER A 77 -6.87 5.17 -8.78
N LYS A 78 -7.01 5.18 -7.46
CA LYS A 78 -6.38 6.13 -6.54
C LYS A 78 -5.95 5.43 -5.26
N ILE A 79 -4.97 6.00 -4.58
CA ILE A 79 -4.56 5.64 -3.22
C ILE A 79 -4.63 6.86 -2.32
N LYS A 80 -5.05 6.65 -1.07
CA LYS A 80 -5.10 7.67 -0.03
C LYS A 80 -4.45 7.14 1.24
N ILE A 81 -3.51 7.91 1.77
CA ILE A 81 -2.80 7.64 3.02
C ILE A 81 -3.27 8.64 4.06
N VAL A 82 -3.86 8.17 5.15
CA VAL A 82 -4.24 9.01 6.29
C VAL A 82 -3.25 8.75 7.41
N SER A 83 -2.42 9.76 7.70
CA SER A 83 -1.43 9.72 8.78
C SER A 83 -1.98 10.42 10.00
N THR A 84 -1.90 9.79 11.17
CA THR A 84 -2.27 10.37 12.45
C THR A 84 -1.16 10.14 13.46
N ALA A 85 -0.78 11.16 14.23
CA ALA A 85 0.26 11.01 15.26
C ALA A 85 0.04 11.91 16.47
N MET A 86 0.68 11.53 17.58
CA MET A 86 0.70 12.25 18.84
C MET A 86 2.14 12.43 19.33
N PRO A 87 2.54 13.65 19.73
CA PRO A 87 3.90 13.92 20.21
C PRO A 87 4.09 13.44 21.65
N ILE A 88 5.34 13.18 22.05
CA ILE A 88 5.69 13.02 23.46
C ILE A 88 5.60 14.38 24.15
N LYS A 89 5.13 14.42 25.40
CA LYS A 89 5.19 15.64 26.22
C LYS A 89 6.60 15.86 26.74
N ASN A 90 7.44 16.56 25.99
CA ASN A 90 8.85 16.78 26.34
C ASN A 90 9.34 18.24 26.17
N TYR A 91 8.47 19.18 25.80
CA TYR A 91 8.82 20.59 25.53
C TYR A 91 9.88 20.79 24.44
N ALA A 92 10.08 19.79 23.57
CA ALA A 92 10.92 19.88 22.38
C ALA A 92 10.04 19.92 21.12
N ASP A 93 10.67 20.06 19.97
CA ASP A 93 9.97 19.95 18.69
C ASP A 93 9.72 18.45 18.40
N ASN A 94 8.59 18.11 17.79
CA ASN A 94 8.25 16.73 17.42
C ASN A 94 7.74 16.72 15.98
N SER A 95 7.93 15.62 15.25
CA SER A 95 7.42 15.51 13.88
C SER A 95 7.12 14.10 13.44
N LEU A 96 6.19 14.01 12.49
CA LEU A 96 5.97 12.86 11.64
C LEU A 96 6.07 13.33 10.19
N THR A 97 6.91 12.69 9.40
CA THR A 97 6.97 12.82 7.95
C THR A 97 6.54 11.50 7.34
N THR A 98 5.56 11.56 6.44
CA THR A 98 5.10 10.43 5.63
C THR A 98 5.46 10.70 4.18
N ILE A 99 6.26 9.83 3.56
CA ILE A 99 6.69 9.94 2.17
C ILE A 99 6.09 8.78 1.40
N LEU A 100 5.39 9.07 0.31
CA LEU A 100 4.85 8.05 -0.59
C LEU A 100 5.76 7.92 -1.80
N ASN A 101 6.45 6.79 -1.91
CA ASN A 101 7.35 6.46 -3.00
C ASN A 101 6.71 5.44 -3.95
N GLN A 102 7.10 5.51 -5.22
CA GLN A 102 6.76 4.51 -6.24
C GLN A 102 8.01 4.21 -7.05
N GLY A 103 8.61 3.05 -6.79
CA GLY A 103 10.00 2.79 -7.20
C GLY A 103 10.94 3.82 -6.55
N SER A 104 11.88 4.38 -7.31
CA SER A 104 12.85 5.35 -6.82
C SER A 104 12.34 6.80 -6.77
N ARG A 105 11.04 7.03 -6.99
CA ARG A 105 10.46 8.38 -7.10
C ARG A 105 9.51 8.65 -5.94
N THR A 106 9.70 9.77 -5.25
CA THR A 106 8.69 10.35 -4.36
C THR A 106 7.52 10.87 -5.17
N VAL A 107 6.35 10.29 -4.94
CA VAL A 107 5.08 10.68 -5.58
C VAL A 107 4.45 11.84 -4.82
N ASP A 108 4.46 11.78 -3.49
CA ASP A 108 3.96 12.84 -2.62
C ASP A 108 4.57 12.72 -1.22
N MET A 109 4.47 13.77 -0.42
CA MET A 109 4.85 13.74 1.00
C MET A 109 3.93 14.61 1.85
N SER A 110 3.83 14.26 3.13
CA SER A 110 3.19 15.11 4.12
C SER A 110 4.01 15.16 5.39
N GLN A 111 4.00 16.31 6.05
CA GLN A 111 4.64 16.50 7.34
C GLN A 111 3.65 17.12 8.32
N MET A 112 3.70 16.64 9.56
CA MET A 112 3.08 17.28 10.72
C MET A 112 4.15 17.49 11.79
N SER A 113 4.09 18.64 12.45
CA SER A 113 5.07 19.02 13.47
C SER A 113 4.40 19.69 14.66
N TRP A 114 5.01 19.54 15.83
CA TRP A 114 4.71 20.25 17.06
C TRP A 114 5.98 20.96 17.47
N ASN A 115 5.88 22.23 17.87
CA ASN A 115 7.03 22.91 18.45
C ASN A 115 6.99 22.80 19.98
N SER A 116 8.09 23.18 20.62
CA SER A 116 8.24 23.22 22.10
C SER A 116 7.10 23.89 22.89
N LYS A 117 6.30 24.76 22.26
CA LYS A 117 5.17 25.48 22.88
C LYS A 117 3.80 24.97 22.44
N SER A 118 3.76 23.99 21.54
CA SER A 118 2.52 23.43 21.00
C SER A 118 1.81 22.59 22.07
N ALA A 119 0.48 22.57 22.03
CA ALA A 119 -0.28 21.63 22.82
C ALA A 119 0.05 20.19 22.38
N VAL A 120 0.16 19.29 23.36
CA VAL A 120 0.28 17.84 23.14
C VAL A 120 -1.08 17.33 22.67
N ALA A 121 -1.26 17.31 21.36
CA ALA A 121 -2.52 16.98 20.72
C ALA A 121 -2.29 16.17 19.45
N THR A 122 -3.18 15.23 19.18
CA THR A 122 -3.17 14.45 17.95
C THR A 122 -3.33 15.34 16.72
N LYS A 123 -2.55 15.06 15.67
CA LYS A 123 -2.72 15.69 14.34
C LYS A 123 -2.94 14.61 13.30
N THR A 124 -3.65 14.98 12.23
CA THR A 124 -3.91 14.13 11.08
C THR A 124 -3.54 14.86 9.78
N LYS A 125 -2.93 14.14 8.84
CA LYS A 125 -2.63 14.60 7.47
C LYS A 125 -3.00 13.51 6.48
N THR A 126 -3.28 13.92 5.25
CA THR A 126 -3.68 13.01 4.18
C THR A 126 -2.85 13.27 2.93
N ILE A 127 -2.40 12.18 2.30
CA ILE A 127 -1.86 12.15 0.94
C ILE A 127 -2.90 11.45 0.07
N GLU A 128 -3.22 11.99 -1.10
CA GLU A 128 -4.10 11.35 -2.09
C GLU A 128 -3.49 11.48 -3.48
N VAL A 129 -3.26 10.35 -4.16
CA VAL A 129 -2.68 10.33 -5.50
C VAL A 129 -3.50 9.45 -6.44
N SER A 130 -3.63 9.90 -7.69
CA SER A 130 -4.35 9.16 -8.74
C SER A 130 -3.38 8.26 -9.50
N ASN A 131 -2.95 7.18 -8.85
CA ASN A 131 -2.10 6.16 -9.44
C ASN A 131 -2.31 4.80 -8.75
N SER A 132 -1.88 3.73 -9.41
CA SER A 132 -1.99 2.35 -8.93
C SER A 132 -0.64 1.63 -8.94
N GLY A 133 -0.59 0.44 -8.35
CA GLY A 133 0.58 -0.44 -8.35
C GLY A 133 1.30 -0.50 -7.02
N ASN A 134 2.62 -0.73 -7.07
CA ASN A 134 3.45 -0.88 -5.88
C ASN A 134 3.87 0.49 -5.33
N PHE A 135 3.62 0.71 -4.06
CA PHE A 135 4.05 1.88 -3.31
C PHE A 135 4.86 1.45 -2.09
N GLU A 136 5.79 2.31 -1.70
CA GLU A 136 6.46 2.29 -0.42
C GLU A 136 6.03 3.54 0.36
N ILE A 137 5.56 3.36 1.59
CA ILE A 137 5.29 4.44 2.53
C ILE A 137 6.46 4.47 3.51
N GLU A 138 7.30 5.49 3.40
CA GLU A 138 8.39 5.73 4.33
C GLU A 138 7.90 6.67 5.44
N ILE A 139 8.19 6.29 6.68
CA ILE A 139 7.79 7.00 7.88
C ILE A 139 9.04 7.45 8.61
N SER A 140 9.20 8.76 8.77
CA SER A 140 10.26 9.35 9.59
C SER A 140 9.66 10.07 10.78
N THR A 141 10.18 9.80 11.96
CA THR A 141 9.63 10.21 13.24
C THR A 141 10.65 11.02 14.03
N TYR A 142 10.15 11.97 14.81
CA TYR A 142 10.95 12.66 15.82
C TYR A 142 10.10 12.86 17.07
N GLU A 143 10.47 12.17 18.15
CA GLU A 143 9.89 12.32 19.49
C GLU A 143 8.35 12.18 19.52
N LEU A 144 7.84 11.07 18.98
CA LEU A 144 6.42 10.75 18.96
C LEU A 144 6.06 9.72 20.04
N GLU A 145 4.89 9.91 20.65
CA GLU A 145 4.30 8.90 21.54
C GLU A 145 3.79 7.72 20.72
N TRP A 146 3.13 8.01 19.59
CA TRP A 146 2.66 7.03 18.62
C TRP A 146 2.31 7.68 17.28
N TRP A 147 2.27 6.85 16.24
CA TRP A 147 1.66 7.14 14.95
C TRP A 147 0.78 5.99 14.46
N ASN A 148 -0.17 6.33 13.59
CA ASN A 148 -1.09 5.43 12.89
C ASN A 148 -1.19 5.85 11.42
N ILE A 149 -1.02 4.90 10.51
CA ILE A 149 -1.21 5.08 9.07
C ILE A 149 -2.36 4.18 8.61
N GLU A 150 -3.39 4.79 8.03
CA GLU A 150 -4.45 4.08 7.33
C GLU A 150 -4.28 4.24 5.82
N VAL A 151 -4.40 3.12 5.10
CA VAL A 151 -4.23 3.08 3.65
C VAL A 151 -5.57 2.72 3.02
N TYR A 152 -5.97 3.49 2.01
CA TYR A 152 -7.19 3.31 1.26
C TYR A 152 -6.90 3.26 -0.24
N GLU A 153 -7.68 2.48 -0.98
CA GLU A 153 -7.71 2.52 -2.44
C GLU A 153 -9.12 2.81 -2.96
N TYR A 154 -9.23 3.34 -4.18
CA TYR A 154 -10.50 3.78 -4.78
C TYR A 154 -10.88 2.91 -5.99
N TYR A 155 -11.97 2.13 -5.87
CA TYR A 155 -12.53 1.31 -6.95
C TYR A 155 -14.04 1.06 -6.77
#